data_AF-S3Y061-F1
#
_entry.id   AF-S3Y061-F1
#
_cell.length_a   1.000
_cell.length_b   1.000
_cell.length_c   1.000
_cell.angle_alpha   90.00
_cell.angle_beta   90.00
_cell.angle_gamma   90.00
#
_symmetry.space_group_name_H-M   'P 1'
#
loop_
_entity.id
_entity.type
_entity.pdbx_description
1 polymer ?
#
loop_
_entity_poly.entity_id
_entity_poly.type
_entity_poly.pdbx_seq_one_letter_code
_entity_poly.pdbx_strand_id
1 'polypeptide(L)'
;MSTAPEPAHDVDPGTDHCSCGSDHDHGPTGNDIVHALGRGFAILSLLTPLLALVLAAASLAATPTSPGVVFLGIGLGLVHLALMLVAGVVGTKKGAAMTRSPWFLVGRVAIEELVRLLVCLIALVTLSWQWTGALGLWIGVGAMFVWATLATVQLAASRRRITQPSDWSKETVLSVLDGGISVRSAMCVRFLDIAGLFLFQLGACTLVTAAPIMTVATIVLSIASGLSTLIVQSLSPQRRKNSPWAFAPFAIGIVTAALAVIFVLAPGIAALA
;
A
#
# COMPACT_ATOMS: atom_id res chain seq x y z
N MET A 1 -17.06 57.15 -18.59
CA MET A 1 -16.17 57.23 -17.42
C MET A 1 -17.06 57.41 -16.19
N SER A 2 -17.13 56.41 -15.34
CA SER A 2 -17.91 56.43 -14.09
C SER A 2 -16.94 56.12 -12.96
N THR A 3 -16.62 57.12 -12.14
CA THR A 3 -15.78 57.00 -10.95
C THR A 3 -16.69 56.77 -9.75
N ALA A 4 -16.88 55.52 -9.36
CA ALA A 4 -17.45 55.21 -8.05
C ALA A 4 -16.36 55.46 -6.98
N PRO A 5 -16.70 56.10 -5.85
CA PRO A 5 -15.73 56.38 -4.80
C PRO A 5 -15.34 55.09 -4.05
N GLU A 6 -14.05 54.98 -3.79
CA GLU A 6 -13.41 53.99 -2.92
C GLU A 6 -13.98 54.13 -1.50
N PRO A 7 -14.34 53.04 -0.79
CA PRO A 7 -14.83 53.15 0.58
C PRO A 7 -13.68 53.64 1.48
N ALA A 8 -13.93 54.74 2.19
CA ALA A 8 -13.00 55.33 3.12
C ALA A 8 -12.58 54.31 4.19
N HIS A 9 -11.27 54.11 4.34
CA HIS A 9 -10.70 53.45 5.51
C HIS A 9 -10.90 54.37 6.72
N ASP A 10 -11.82 54.01 7.61
CA ASP A 10 -11.87 54.59 8.95
C ASP A 10 -10.66 54.09 9.73
N VAL A 11 -9.67 54.97 9.89
CA VAL A 11 -8.53 54.79 10.79
C VAL A 11 -8.92 55.42 12.12
N ASP A 12 -9.25 54.58 13.10
CA ASP A 12 -9.55 55.03 14.47
C ASP A 12 -8.24 55.57 15.10
N PRO A 13 -8.17 56.86 15.50
CA PRO A 13 -6.94 57.46 15.96
C PRO A 13 -6.69 57.06 17.42
N GLY A 14 -5.99 55.95 17.64
CA GLY A 14 -5.61 55.52 18.99
C GLY A 14 -5.15 54.08 19.15
N THR A 15 -5.25 53.24 18.12
CA THR A 15 -4.79 51.85 18.17
C THR A 15 -3.83 51.57 17.02
N ASP A 16 -2.56 51.26 17.33
CA ASP A 16 -1.53 50.76 16.41
C ASP A 16 -1.85 49.35 15.86
N HIS A 17 -3.13 49.02 15.68
CA HIS A 17 -3.58 47.77 15.09
C HIS A 17 -4.46 48.10 13.90
N CYS A 18 -3.92 47.87 12.70
CA CYS A 18 -4.74 47.66 11.52
C CYS A 18 -5.67 46.49 11.82
N SER A 19 -6.94 46.78 12.14
CA SER A 19 -7.98 45.78 12.22
C SER A 19 -8.30 45.31 10.80
N CYS A 20 -7.49 44.39 10.30
CA CYS A 20 -7.81 43.58 9.13
C CYS A 20 -8.94 42.60 9.52
N GLY A 21 -10.12 43.15 9.75
CA GLY A 21 -11.36 42.42 9.97
C GLY A 21 -11.88 41.89 8.64
N SER A 22 -11.17 40.94 8.04
CA SER A 22 -11.72 40.04 7.06
C SER A 22 -11.08 38.67 7.24
N ASP A 23 -11.85 37.75 7.82
CA ASP A 23 -11.68 36.30 7.62
C ASP A 23 -11.88 36.02 6.13
N HIS A 24 -10.91 36.45 5.31
CA HIS A 24 -10.70 35.83 4.02
C HIS A 24 -10.17 34.43 4.34
N ASP A 25 -11.02 33.42 4.15
CA ASP A 25 -10.64 32.01 4.10
C ASP A 25 -9.52 31.86 3.04
N HIS A 26 -8.29 32.14 3.46
CA HIS A 26 -7.11 31.86 2.66
C HIS A 26 -7.03 30.34 2.59
N GLY A 27 -7.12 29.80 1.36
CA GLY A 27 -6.92 28.37 1.13
C GLY A 27 -5.63 27.89 1.81
N PRO A 28 -5.56 26.60 2.18
CA PRO A 28 -4.46 26.07 2.98
C PRO A 28 -3.11 26.42 2.38
N THR A 29 -2.21 26.95 3.20
CA THR A 29 -0.87 27.31 2.74
C THR A 29 -0.04 26.06 2.46
N GLY A 30 1.04 26.21 1.67
CA GLY A 30 1.98 25.11 1.46
C GLY A 30 2.57 24.57 2.78
N ASN A 31 2.75 25.43 3.78
CA ASN A 31 3.24 25.04 5.11
C ASN A 31 2.23 24.16 5.87
N ASP A 32 0.93 24.51 5.79
CA ASP A 32 -0.15 23.70 6.40
C ASP A 32 -0.19 22.30 5.79
N ILE A 33 0.02 22.20 4.49
CA ILE A 33 0.07 20.92 3.77
C ILE A 33 1.28 20.10 4.18
N VAL A 34 2.47 20.70 4.31
CA VAL A 34 3.68 20.00 4.79
C VAL A 34 3.46 19.43 6.19
N HIS A 35 2.89 20.21 7.11
CA HIS A 35 2.58 19.75 8.46
C HIS A 35 1.53 18.63 8.47
N ALA A 36 0.47 18.77 7.69
CA ALA A 36 -0.57 17.75 7.55
C ALA A 36 -0.02 16.45 6.94
N LEU A 37 0.82 16.53 5.91
CA LEU A 37 1.48 15.37 5.29
C LEU A 37 2.43 14.69 6.27
N GLY A 38 3.24 15.47 7.00
CA GLY A 38 4.13 14.96 8.03
C GLY A 38 3.38 14.20 9.13
N ARG A 39 2.23 14.73 9.58
CA ARG A 39 1.33 14.06 10.52
C ARG A 39 0.70 12.80 9.91
N GLY A 40 0.26 12.88 8.66
CA GLY A 40 -0.28 11.75 7.91
C GLY A 40 0.70 10.58 7.83
N PHE A 41 1.95 10.83 7.44
CA PHE A 41 2.99 9.81 7.41
C PHE A 41 3.30 9.23 8.79
N ALA A 42 3.29 10.06 9.84
CA ALA A 42 3.48 9.57 11.20
C ALA A 42 2.35 8.61 11.63
N ILE A 43 1.08 9.00 11.39
CA ILE A 43 -0.08 8.16 11.68
C ILE A 43 0.00 6.85 10.91
N LEU A 44 0.23 6.91 9.59
CA LEU A 44 0.35 5.70 8.77
C LEU A 44 1.49 4.79 9.23
N SER A 45 2.62 5.36 9.67
CA SER A 45 3.75 4.56 10.18
C SER A 45 3.42 3.79 11.47
N LEU A 46 2.40 4.23 12.22
CA LEU A 46 1.89 3.51 13.40
C LEU A 46 0.76 2.55 13.02
N LEU A 47 -0.15 2.98 12.13
CA LEU A 47 -1.28 2.15 11.69
C LEU A 47 -0.83 0.93 10.88
N THR A 48 0.26 1.05 10.12
CA THR A 48 0.79 -0.05 9.29
C THR A 48 1.18 -1.29 10.12
N PRO A 49 2.08 -1.19 11.13
CA PRO A 49 2.41 -2.34 11.96
C PRO A 49 1.22 -2.78 12.83
N LEU A 50 0.38 -1.85 13.30
CA LEU A 50 -0.83 -2.20 14.05
C LEU A 50 -1.79 -3.06 13.21
N LEU A 51 -2.03 -2.69 11.94
CA LEU A 51 -2.86 -3.46 11.02
C LEU A 51 -2.29 -4.86 10.80
N ALA A 52 -0.97 -4.97 10.61
CA ALA A 52 -0.30 -6.28 10.46
C ALA A 52 -0.49 -7.16 11.71
N LEU A 53 -0.37 -6.59 12.91
CA LEU A 53 -0.60 -7.31 14.17
C LEU A 53 -2.07 -7.75 14.32
N VAL A 54 -3.02 -6.88 14.00
CA VAL A 54 -4.45 -7.20 14.04
C VAL A 54 -4.78 -8.33 13.06
N LEU A 55 -4.27 -8.28 11.83
CA LEU A 55 -4.46 -9.34 10.85
C LEU A 55 -3.82 -10.65 11.29
N ALA A 56 -2.60 -10.62 11.85
CA ALA A 56 -1.96 -11.82 12.38
C ALA A 56 -2.73 -12.45 13.55
N ALA A 57 -3.27 -11.62 14.46
CA ALA A 57 -4.13 -12.08 15.55
C ALA A 57 -5.44 -12.68 15.02
N ALA A 58 -6.05 -12.06 14.00
CA ALA A 58 -7.22 -12.60 13.33
C ALA A 58 -6.91 -13.95 12.64
N SER A 59 -5.76 -14.08 11.98
CA SER A 59 -5.29 -15.35 11.40
C SER A 59 -5.11 -16.43 12.46
N LEU A 60 -4.54 -16.10 13.62
CA LEU A 60 -4.36 -17.05 14.73
C LEU A 60 -5.72 -17.55 15.26
N ALA A 61 -6.69 -16.64 15.43
CA ALA A 61 -8.03 -16.98 15.89
C ALA A 61 -8.79 -17.82 14.85
N ALA A 62 -8.63 -17.51 13.56
CA ALA A 62 -9.30 -18.22 12.47
C ALA A 62 -8.67 -19.57 12.13
N THR A 63 -7.39 -19.78 12.46
CA THR A 63 -6.68 -21.01 12.12
C THR A 63 -5.80 -21.50 13.28
N PRO A 64 -6.43 -22.00 14.38
CA PRO A 64 -5.72 -22.56 15.51
C PRO A 64 -4.86 -23.73 15.03
N THR A 65 -3.54 -23.56 15.10
CA THR A 65 -2.55 -24.47 14.50
C THR A 65 -1.42 -24.70 15.49
N SER A 66 -0.65 -25.78 15.30
CA SER A 66 0.48 -26.03 16.17
C SER A 66 1.53 -24.92 16.02
N PRO A 67 2.23 -24.53 17.10
CA PRO A 67 3.25 -23.48 17.04
C PRO A 67 4.32 -23.74 15.96
N GLY A 68 4.64 -25.01 15.68
CA GLY A 68 5.58 -25.38 14.63
C GLY A 68 5.14 -24.91 13.23
N VAL A 69 3.85 -25.03 12.89
CA VAL A 69 3.30 -24.56 11.60
C VAL A 69 3.36 -23.03 11.53
N VAL A 70 3.07 -22.35 12.64
CA VAL A 70 3.15 -20.88 12.73
C VAL A 70 4.57 -20.38 12.48
N PHE A 71 5.56 -20.90 13.22
CA PHE A 71 6.95 -20.46 13.11
C PHE A 71 7.55 -20.79 11.74
N LEU A 72 7.26 -21.98 11.21
CA LEU A 72 7.75 -22.37 9.90
C LEU A 72 7.13 -21.52 8.79
N GLY A 73 5.81 -21.30 8.81
CA GLY A 73 5.15 -20.45 7.82
C GLY A 73 5.67 -19.02 7.84
N ILE A 74 5.77 -18.41 9.04
CA ILE A 74 6.35 -17.07 9.18
C ILE A 74 7.80 -17.05 8.65
N GLY A 75 8.63 -18.02 9.05
CA GLY A 75 10.02 -18.12 8.60
C GLY A 75 10.16 -18.21 7.08
N LEU A 76 9.35 -19.05 6.43
CA LEU A 76 9.31 -19.18 4.98
C LEU A 76 8.82 -17.89 4.29
N GLY A 77 7.83 -17.22 4.86
CA GLY A 77 7.36 -15.91 4.38
C GLY A 77 8.43 -14.81 4.48
N LEU A 78 9.20 -14.80 5.57
CA LEU A 78 10.34 -13.89 5.74
C LEU A 78 11.44 -14.16 4.69
N VAL A 79 11.80 -15.43 4.47
CA VAL A 79 12.80 -15.83 3.46
C VAL A 79 12.34 -15.45 2.05
N HIS A 80 11.09 -15.75 1.70
CA HIS A 80 10.50 -15.35 0.43
C HIS A 80 10.70 -13.85 0.18
N LEU A 81 10.31 -13.00 1.12
CA LEU A 81 10.38 -11.57 0.88
C LEU A 81 11.81 -11.00 0.98
N ALA A 82 12.69 -11.63 1.76
CA ALA A 82 14.12 -11.27 1.77
C ALA A 82 14.77 -11.51 0.39
N LEU A 83 14.44 -12.62 -0.27
CA LEU A 83 14.88 -12.89 -1.65
C LEU A 83 14.35 -11.83 -2.62
N MET A 84 13.12 -11.34 -2.41
CA MET A 84 12.56 -10.25 -3.22
C MET A 84 13.24 -8.92 -3.03
N LEU A 85 13.64 -8.60 -1.80
CA LEU A 85 14.40 -7.38 -1.54
C LEU A 85 15.74 -7.40 -2.27
N VAL A 86 16.43 -8.54 -2.29
CA VAL A 86 17.68 -8.70 -3.05
C VAL A 86 17.43 -8.52 -4.55
N ALA A 87 16.38 -9.15 -5.10
CA ALA A 87 16.02 -9.00 -6.52
C ALA A 87 15.65 -7.55 -6.89
N GLY A 88 14.93 -6.86 -6.00
CA GLY A 88 14.55 -5.45 -6.14
C GLY A 88 15.75 -4.51 -6.15
N VAL A 89 16.72 -4.71 -5.24
CA VAL A 89 17.95 -3.91 -5.18
C VAL A 89 18.79 -4.08 -6.46
N VAL A 90 18.89 -5.29 -6.99
CA VAL A 90 19.56 -5.54 -8.28
C VAL A 90 18.84 -4.79 -9.42
N GLY A 91 17.51 -4.70 -9.36
CA GLY A 91 16.69 -3.91 -10.27
C GLY A 91 16.96 -2.40 -10.19
N THR A 92 17.16 -1.84 -8.99
CA THR A 92 17.41 -0.39 -8.80
C THR A 92 18.74 0.09 -9.38
N LYS A 93 19.68 -0.83 -9.66
CA LYS A 93 20.93 -0.50 -10.38
C LYS A 93 20.71 -0.26 -11.88
N LYS A 94 19.52 -0.59 -12.40
CA LYS A 94 19.16 -0.38 -13.80
C LYS A 94 18.42 0.97 -13.90
N GLY A 95 18.94 1.90 -14.71
CA GLY A 95 18.58 3.33 -14.67
C GLY A 95 17.08 3.68 -14.78
N ALA A 96 16.74 4.94 -14.44
CA ALA A 96 15.37 5.43 -14.22
C ALA A 96 14.38 5.24 -15.39
N ALA A 97 14.87 5.13 -16.63
CA ALA A 97 14.03 4.86 -17.80
C ALA A 97 13.44 3.44 -17.76
N MET A 98 14.18 2.46 -17.24
CA MET A 98 13.76 1.06 -17.26
C MET A 98 12.78 0.72 -16.14
N THR A 99 12.93 1.37 -14.98
CA THR A 99 12.00 1.23 -13.84
C THR A 99 10.61 1.79 -14.13
N ARG A 100 10.47 2.65 -15.15
CA ARG A 100 9.17 3.18 -15.62
C ARG A 100 8.54 2.33 -16.71
N SER A 101 9.24 1.32 -17.25
CA SER A 101 8.69 0.47 -18.30
C SER A 101 7.70 -0.55 -17.73
N PRO A 102 6.51 -0.73 -18.33
CA PRO A 102 5.56 -1.77 -17.92
C PRO A 102 6.15 -3.18 -17.98
N TRP A 103 7.06 -3.43 -18.93
CA TRP A 103 7.71 -4.73 -19.11
C TRP A 103 8.65 -5.09 -17.95
N PHE A 104 9.37 -4.11 -17.39
CA PHE A 104 10.17 -4.32 -16.20
C PHE A 104 9.30 -4.64 -14.97
N LEU A 105 8.14 -3.99 -14.85
CA LEU A 105 7.16 -4.30 -13.81
C LEU A 105 6.66 -5.74 -13.94
N VAL A 106 6.25 -6.18 -15.14
CA VAL A 106 5.79 -7.55 -15.39
C VAL A 106 6.87 -8.57 -15.05
N GLY A 107 8.12 -8.36 -15.50
CA GLY A 107 9.23 -9.26 -15.20
C GLY A 107 9.51 -9.37 -13.69
N ARG A 108 9.49 -8.25 -12.97
CA ARG A 108 9.65 -8.23 -11.50
C ARG A 108 8.52 -9.00 -10.81
N VAL A 109 7.27 -8.75 -11.21
CA VAL A 109 6.09 -9.43 -10.64
C VAL A 109 6.14 -10.94 -10.92
N ALA A 110 6.54 -11.35 -12.12
CA ALA A 110 6.68 -12.77 -12.45
C ALA A 110 7.73 -13.44 -11.54
N ILE A 111 8.88 -12.81 -11.31
CA ILE A 111 9.89 -13.31 -10.37
C ILE A 111 9.32 -13.39 -8.95
N GLU A 112 8.59 -12.35 -8.52
CA GLU A 112 7.90 -12.31 -7.22
C GLU A 112 7.00 -13.52 -6.97
N GLU A 113 6.15 -13.82 -7.94
CA GLU A 113 5.21 -14.91 -7.83
C GLU A 113 5.86 -16.28 -8.02
N LEU A 114 6.92 -16.40 -8.81
CA LEU A 114 7.67 -17.65 -8.98
C LEU A 114 8.40 -18.06 -7.71
N VAL A 115 8.99 -17.12 -6.98
CA VAL A 115 9.60 -17.45 -5.67
C VAL A 115 8.52 -17.73 -4.63
N ARG A 116 7.36 -17.06 -4.69
CA ARG A 116 6.21 -17.44 -3.84
C ARG A 116 5.84 -18.90 -4.09
N LEU A 117 5.68 -19.29 -5.36
CA LEU A 117 5.41 -20.67 -5.75
C LEU A 117 6.51 -21.60 -5.25
N LEU A 118 7.79 -21.28 -5.44
CA LEU A 118 8.89 -22.11 -4.95
C LEU A 118 8.83 -22.34 -3.44
N VAL A 119 8.59 -21.28 -2.67
CA VAL A 119 8.47 -21.37 -1.21
C VAL A 119 7.26 -22.21 -0.81
N CYS A 120 6.12 -22.04 -1.49
CA CYS A 120 4.93 -22.87 -1.26
C CYS A 120 5.20 -24.34 -1.61
N LEU A 121 5.91 -24.63 -2.70
CA LEU A 121 6.29 -25.98 -3.10
C LEU A 121 7.26 -26.63 -2.11
N ILE A 122 8.25 -25.89 -1.60
CA ILE A 122 9.14 -26.37 -0.53
C ILE A 122 8.30 -26.74 0.70
N ALA A 123 7.34 -25.88 1.07
CA ALA A 123 6.44 -26.11 2.18
C ALA A 123 5.57 -27.38 1.96
N LEU A 124 5.06 -27.58 0.75
CA LEU A 124 4.27 -28.75 0.36
C LEU A 124 5.06 -30.06 0.34
N VAL A 125 6.31 -30.04 -0.12
CA VAL A 125 7.15 -31.25 -0.20
C VAL A 125 7.65 -31.66 1.19
N THR A 126 7.82 -30.70 2.09
CA THR A 126 8.36 -30.96 3.44
C THR A 126 7.29 -31.28 4.49
N LEU A 127 6.01 -30.98 4.22
CA LEU A 127 4.93 -31.14 5.17
C LEU A 127 3.72 -31.89 4.59
N SER A 128 2.97 -32.52 5.49
CA SER A 128 1.75 -33.27 5.15
C SER A 128 0.67 -32.36 4.53
N TRP A 129 -0.02 -32.88 3.51
CA TRP A 129 -1.11 -32.24 2.76
C TRP A 129 -2.28 -31.75 3.63
N GLN A 130 -2.38 -32.22 4.87
CA GLN A 130 -3.42 -31.81 5.82
C GLN A 130 -3.25 -30.37 6.35
N TRP A 131 -2.07 -29.74 6.18
CA TRP A 131 -1.78 -28.40 6.72
C TRP A 131 -1.67 -27.30 5.64
N THR A 132 -2.01 -27.59 4.39
CA THR A 132 -1.73 -26.70 3.25
C THR A 132 -2.37 -25.31 3.38
N GLY A 133 -3.64 -25.24 3.77
CA GLY A 133 -4.33 -23.96 3.99
C GLY A 133 -3.72 -23.15 5.14
N ALA A 134 -3.46 -23.80 6.28
CA ALA A 134 -2.83 -23.17 7.44
C ALA A 134 -1.41 -22.68 7.15
N LEU A 135 -0.61 -23.51 6.50
CA LEU A 135 0.76 -23.19 6.14
C LEU A 135 0.82 -22.02 5.15
N GLY A 136 -0.04 -22.04 4.13
CA GLY A 136 -0.16 -20.95 3.17
C GLY A 136 -0.54 -19.62 3.82
N LEU A 137 -1.45 -19.65 4.80
CA LEU A 137 -1.81 -18.46 5.58
C LEU A 137 -0.60 -17.91 6.34
N TRP A 138 0.15 -18.76 7.05
CA TRP A 138 1.31 -18.31 7.84
C TRP A 138 2.49 -17.86 6.97
N ILE A 139 2.69 -18.44 5.78
CA ILE A 139 3.61 -17.91 4.76
C ILE A 139 3.17 -16.49 4.36
N GLY A 140 1.87 -16.28 4.13
CA GLY A 140 1.29 -14.98 3.86
C GLY A 140 1.52 -13.98 4.99
N VAL A 141 1.35 -14.40 6.25
CA VAL A 141 1.62 -13.57 7.45
C VAL A 141 3.10 -13.18 7.52
N GLY A 142 4.02 -14.11 7.28
CA GLY A 142 5.46 -13.82 7.24
C GLY A 142 5.80 -12.80 6.16
N ALA A 143 5.27 -12.98 4.94
CA ALA A 143 5.45 -12.05 3.82
C ALA A 143 4.86 -10.66 4.14
N MET A 144 3.67 -10.63 4.76
CA MET A 144 3.01 -9.41 5.21
C MET A 144 3.88 -8.63 6.22
N PHE A 145 4.52 -9.29 7.18
CA PHE A 145 5.38 -8.61 8.15
C PHE A 145 6.59 -7.91 7.52
N VAL A 146 7.20 -8.51 6.49
CA VAL A 146 8.29 -7.83 5.78
C VAL A 146 7.74 -6.61 5.05
N TRP A 147 6.60 -6.71 4.37
CA TRP A 147 5.95 -5.55 3.75
C TRP A 147 5.56 -4.47 4.75
N ALA A 148 5.05 -4.83 5.92
CA ALA A 148 4.73 -3.90 6.99
C ALA A 148 5.99 -3.15 7.45
N THR A 149 7.11 -3.87 7.58
CA THR A 149 8.41 -3.27 7.91
C THR A 149 8.85 -2.28 6.83
N LEU A 150 8.83 -2.69 5.56
CA LEU A 150 9.23 -1.83 4.44
C LEU A 150 8.36 -0.60 4.31
N ALA A 151 7.04 -0.77 4.37
CA ALA A 151 6.08 0.33 4.31
C ALA A 151 6.30 1.31 5.48
N THR A 152 6.54 0.79 6.69
CA THR A 152 6.84 1.62 7.86
C THR A 152 8.13 2.43 7.67
N VAL A 153 9.20 1.81 7.17
CA VAL A 153 10.46 2.52 6.86
C VAL A 153 10.24 3.57 5.77
N GLN A 154 9.52 3.25 4.71
CA GLN A 154 9.21 4.20 3.63
C GLN A 154 8.37 5.38 4.12
N LEU A 155 7.40 5.15 5.02
CA LEU A 155 6.58 6.20 5.62
C LEU A 155 7.40 7.09 6.55
N ALA A 156 8.28 6.50 7.39
CA ALA A 156 9.20 7.24 8.24
C ALA A 156 10.19 8.08 7.43
N ALA A 157 10.72 7.54 6.33
CA ALA A 157 11.60 8.26 5.41
C ALA A 157 10.85 9.40 4.70
N SER A 158 9.62 9.14 4.25
CA SER A 158 8.74 10.13 3.60
C SER A 158 8.42 11.28 4.56
N ARG A 159 8.17 10.98 5.85
CA ARG A 159 8.00 11.99 6.91
C ARG A 159 9.23 12.88 7.05
N ARG A 160 10.44 12.30 7.08
CA ARG A 160 11.68 13.09 7.17
C ARG A 160 11.91 13.94 5.93
N ARG A 161 11.65 13.38 4.73
CA ARG A 161 11.81 14.08 3.45
C ARG A 161 10.82 15.22 3.26
N ILE A 162 9.56 15.10 3.71
CA ILE A 162 8.57 16.18 3.52
C ILE A 162 8.86 17.39 4.41
N THR A 163 9.54 17.18 5.55
CA THR A 163 9.97 18.27 6.43
C THR A 163 11.25 18.96 5.96
N GLN A 164 11.89 18.46 4.90
CA GLN A 164 13.11 19.02 4.34
C GLN A 164 12.85 19.62 2.95
N PRO A 165 13.29 20.85 2.68
CA PRO A 165 13.11 21.46 1.36
C PRO A 165 13.84 20.63 0.30
N SER A 166 13.07 20.01 -0.58
CA SER A 166 13.55 19.16 -1.67
C SER A 166 12.59 19.23 -2.86
N ASP A 167 13.06 18.92 -4.07
CA ASP A 167 12.22 18.92 -5.27
C ASP A 167 11.04 17.96 -5.13
N TRP A 168 11.28 16.80 -4.52
CA TRP A 168 10.23 15.84 -4.18
C TRP A 168 9.18 16.43 -3.24
N SER A 169 9.59 17.18 -2.22
CA SER A 169 8.65 17.82 -1.28
C SER A 169 7.80 18.87 -1.98
N LYS A 170 8.41 19.69 -2.84
CA LYS A 170 7.69 20.71 -3.63
C LYS A 170 6.67 20.05 -4.56
N GLU A 171 7.10 19.05 -5.33
CA GLU A 171 6.22 18.32 -6.25
C GLU A 171 5.05 17.63 -5.51
N THR A 172 5.33 17.06 -4.33
CA THR A 172 4.29 16.42 -3.51
C THR A 172 3.27 17.43 -2.99
N VAL A 173 3.71 18.58 -2.50
CA VAL A 173 2.82 19.65 -2.00
C VAL A 173 2.00 20.24 -3.15
N LEU A 174 2.64 20.53 -4.29
CA LEU A 174 1.97 21.02 -5.49
C LEU A 174 0.93 20.01 -6.01
N SER A 175 1.26 18.72 -6.02
CA SER A 175 0.29 17.69 -6.45
C SER A 175 -0.96 17.64 -5.56
N VAL A 176 -0.84 17.98 -4.27
CA VAL A 176 -1.99 18.04 -3.35
C VAL A 176 -2.82 19.31 -3.60
N LEU A 177 -2.14 20.44 -3.78
CA LEU A 177 -2.76 21.73 -4.11
C LEU A 177 -3.50 21.67 -5.46
N ASP A 178 -2.80 21.28 -6.52
CA ASP A 178 -3.31 21.23 -7.90
C ASP A 178 -4.43 20.19 -8.06
N GLY A 179 -4.33 19.09 -7.32
CA GLY A 179 -5.36 18.04 -7.33
C GLY A 179 -6.64 18.43 -6.59
N GLY A 180 -6.60 19.46 -5.74
CA GLY A 180 -7.72 19.81 -4.85
C GLY A 180 -8.12 18.63 -3.95
N ILE A 181 -7.15 17.79 -3.57
CA ILE A 181 -7.36 16.60 -2.75
C ILE A 181 -6.93 16.94 -1.33
N SER A 182 -7.76 16.63 -0.32
CA SER A 182 -7.34 16.79 1.07
C SER A 182 -6.21 15.80 1.41
N VAL A 183 -5.26 16.23 2.23
CA VAL A 183 -4.19 15.35 2.74
C VAL A 183 -4.76 14.09 3.38
N ARG A 184 -5.89 14.20 4.08
CA ARG A 184 -6.62 13.07 4.67
C ARG A 184 -7.03 12.05 3.62
N SER A 185 -7.59 12.47 2.49
CA SER A 185 -8.00 11.57 1.41
C SER A 185 -6.79 10.87 0.79
N ALA A 186 -5.70 11.60 0.55
CA ALA A 186 -4.47 11.01 0.00
C ALA A 186 -3.86 9.96 0.95
N MET A 187 -3.85 10.23 2.25
CA MET A 187 -3.38 9.28 3.26
C MET A 187 -4.31 8.07 3.40
N CYS A 188 -5.63 8.27 3.23
CA CYS A 188 -6.61 7.18 3.25
C CYS A 188 -6.38 6.20 2.09
N VAL A 189 -6.23 6.69 0.86
CA VAL A 189 -5.92 5.85 -0.31
C VAL A 189 -4.62 5.08 -0.08
N ARG A 190 -3.57 5.75 0.43
CA ARG A 190 -2.31 5.08 0.74
C ARG A 190 -2.44 4.02 1.83
N PHE A 191 -3.31 4.22 2.82
CA PHE A 191 -3.62 3.19 3.82
C PHE A 191 -4.35 2.00 3.20
N LEU A 192 -5.31 2.25 2.31
CA LEU A 192 -6.04 1.20 1.59
C LEU A 192 -5.09 0.40 0.68
N ASP A 193 -4.11 1.02 0.04
CA ASP A 193 -3.09 0.31 -0.74
C ASP A 193 -2.27 -0.65 0.14
N ILE A 194 -1.86 -0.21 1.34
CA ILE A 194 -1.15 -1.04 2.31
C ILE A 194 -2.03 -2.20 2.78
N ALA A 195 -3.29 -1.92 3.13
CA ALA A 195 -4.23 -2.95 3.54
C ALA A 195 -4.50 -3.97 2.43
N GLY A 196 -4.66 -3.49 1.19
CA GLY A 196 -4.82 -4.31 0.00
C GLY A 196 -3.63 -5.24 -0.22
N LEU A 197 -2.42 -4.71 -0.10
CA LEU A 197 -1.20 -5.49 -0.20
C LEU A 197 -1.14 -6.60 0.86
N PHE A 198 -1.50 -6.30 2.12
CA PHE A 198 -1.52 -7.30 3.19
C PHE A 198 -2.53 -8.41 2.91
N LEU A 199 -3.77 -8.05 2.57
CA LEU A 199 -4.82 -9.01 2.21
C LEU A 199 -4.42 -9.85 1.00
N PHE A 200 -3.76 -9.25 0.02
CA PHE A 200 -3.23 -9.97 -1.13
C PHE A 200 -2.19 -11.01 -0.73
N GLN A 201 -1.22 -10.68 0.12
CA GLN A 201 -0.20 -11.66 0.57
C GLN A 201 -0.83 -12.84 1.32
N LEU A 202 -1.77 -12.55 2.22
CA LEU A 202 -2.50 -13.59 2.96
C LEU A 202 -3.26 -14.51 2.01
N GLY A 203 -4.08 -13.94 1.12
CA GLY A 203 -4.90 -14.72 0.20
C GLY A 203 -4.08 -15.47 -0.83
N ALA A 204 -3.08 -14.83 -1.44
CA ALA A 204 -2.30 -15.43 -2.51
C ALA A 204 -1.42 -16.58 -2.01
N CYS A 205 -0.78 -16.45 -0.84
CA CYS A 205 0.00 -17.55 -0.27
C CYS A 205 -0.90 -18.73 0.11
N THR A 206 -2.10 -18.46 0.62
CA THR A 206 -3.09 -19.50 0.92
C THR A 206 -3.52 -20.23 -0.35
N LEU A 207 -3.91 -19.49 -1.40
CA LEU A 207 -4.35 -20.06 -2.68
C LEU A 207 -3.26 -20.86 -3.39
N VAL A 208 -2.03 -20.34 -3.45
CA VAL A 208 -0.90 -21.02 -4.12
C VAL A 208 -0.48 -22.29 -3.37
N THR A 209 -0.50 -22.27 -2.03
CA THR A 209 -0.21 -23.47 -1.24
C THR A 209 -1.31 -24.51 -1.39
N ALA A 210 -2.57 -24.08 -1.51
CA ALA A 210 -3.70 -24.99 -1.67
C ALA A 210 -3.80 -25.57 -3.09
N ALA A 211 -3.49 -24.77 -4.12
CA ALA A 211 -3.48 -25.18 -5.53
C ALA A 211 -2.37 -24.40 -6.28
N PRO A 212 -1.20 -25.02 -6.54
CA PRO A 212 -0.05 -24.35 -7.17
C PRO A 212 -0.36 -23.65 -8.51
N ILE A 213 -1.35 -24.15 -9.27
CA ILE A 213 -1.83 -23.54 -10.51
C ILE A 213 -2.37 -22.11 -10.31
N MET A 214 -2.84 -21.78 -9.11
CA MET A 214 -3.31 -20.44 -8.74
C MET A 214 -2.21 -19.38 -8.83
N THR A 215 -0.93 -19.77 -8.92
CA THR A 215 0.19 -18.85 -9.19
C THR A 215 -0.05 -18.04 -10.47
N VAL A 216 -0.66 -18.63 -11.50
CA VAL A 216 -0.97 -17.91 -12.73
C VAL A 216 -1.98 -16.78 -12.46
N ALA A 217 -3.02 -17.06 -11.67
CA ALA A 217 -4.02 -16.06 -11.29
C ALA A 217 -3.41 -14.96 -10.41
N THR A 218 -2.52 -15.31 -9.46
CA THR A 218 -1.87 -14.33 -8.60
C THR A 218 -0.87 -13.45 -9.38
N ILE A 219 -0.19 -13.99 -10.39
CA ILE A 219 0.60 -13.21 -11.36
C ILE A 219 -0.28 -12.18 -12.05
N VAL A 220 -1.42 -12.60 -12.62
CA VAL A 220 -2.32 -11.69 -13.34
C VAL A 220 -2.83 -10.58 -12.42
N LEU A 221 -3.26 -10.92 -11.20
CA LEU A 221 -3.76 -9.95 -10.22
C LEU A 221 -2.67 -8.99 -9.73
N SER A 222 -1.44 -9.48 -9.54
CA SER A 222 -0.30 -8.66 -9.15
C SER A 222 0.13 -7.69 -10.26
N ILE A 223 0.10 -8.15 -11.53
CA ILE A 223 0.30 -7.28 -12.70
C ILE A 223 -0.81 -6.24 -12.77
N ALA A 224 -2.08 -6.63 -12.61
CA ALA A 224 -3.21 -5.70 -12.63
C ALA A 224 -3.09 -4.62 -11.54
N SER A 225 -2.69 -5.02 -10.33
CA SER A 225 -2.42 -4.10 -9.23
C SER A 225 -1.29 -3.11 -9.55
N GLY A 226 -0.17 -3.60 -10.08
CA GLY A 226 0.94 -2.74 -10.50
C GLY A 226 0.57 -1.79 -11.65
N LEU A 227 -0.15 -2.27 -12.66
CA LEU A 227 -0.62 -1.47 -13.79
C LEU A 227 -1.61 -0.40 -13.34
N SER A 228 -2.51 -0.70 -12.41
CA SER A 228 -3.44 0.30 -11.86
C SER A 228 -2.70 1.47 -11.21
N THR A 229 -1.60 1.19 -10.51
CA THR A 229 -0.74 2.21 -9.92
C THR A 229 -0.07 3.08 -10.99
N LEU A 230 0.46 2.46 -12.05
CA LEU A 230 1.05 3.20 -13.18
C LEU A 230 0.01 4.07 -13.91
N ILE A 231 -1.21 3.56 -14.11
CA ILE A 231 -2.32 4.32 -14.70
C ILE A 231 -2.59 5.55 -13.84
N VAL A 232 -2.76 5.40 -12.52
CA VAL A 232 -3.01 6.53 -11.62
C VAL A 232 -1.86 7.54 -11.65
N GLN A 233 -0.61 7.08 -11.68
CA GLN A 233 0.56 7.96 -11.78
C GLN A 233 0.62 8.75 -13.09
N SER A 234 0.12 8.17 -14.19
CA SER A 234 0.08 8.83 -15.50
C SER A 234 -1.03 9.89 -15.65
N LEU A 235 -2.03 9.91 -14.76
CA LEU A 235 -3.12 10.88 -14.82
C LEU A 235 -2.69 12.27 -14.31
N SER A 236 -3.36 13.32 -14.77
CA SER A 236 -3.22 14.66 -14.19
C SER A 236 -3.77 14.72 -12.76
N PRO A 237 -3.29 15.63 -11.88
CA PRO A 237 -3.74 15.72 -10.48
C PRO A 237 -5.26 15.77 -10.32
N GLN A 238 -5.97 16.52 -11.17
CA GLN A 238 -7.42 16.65 -11.12
C GLN A 238 -8.15 15.36 -11.54
N ARG A 239 -7.58 14.58 -12.46
CA ARG A 239 -8.14 13.27 -12.86
C ARG A 239 -7.85 12.18 -11.83
N ARG A 240 -6.70 12.24 -11.15
CA ARG A 240 -6.34 11.28 -10.09
C ARG A 240 -7.39 11.24 -8.97
N LYS A 241 -7.88 12.42 -8.56
CA LYS A 241 -8.90 12.60 -7.51
C LYS A 241 -10.13 11.71 -7.70
N ASN A 242 -10.58 11.55 -8.94
CA ASN A 242 -11.84 10.87 -9.26
C ASN A 242 -11.60 9.46 -9.85
N SER A 243 -10.35 9.00 -9.91
CA SER A 243 -10.03 7.76 -10.60
C SER A 243 -10.36 6.55 -9.73
N PRO A 244 -11.26 5.63 -10.17
CA PRO A 244 -11.54 4.41 -9.43
C PRO A 244 -10.32 3.48 -9.36
N TRP A 245 -9.37 3.63 -10.28
CA TRP A 245 -8.12 2.88 -10.31
C TRP A 245 -7.25 3.10 -9.06
N ALA A 246 -7.46 4.19 -8.32
CA ALA A 246 -6.80 4.43 -7.04
C ALA A 246 -7.17 3.40 -5.96
N PHE A 247 -8.30 2.70 -6.12
CA PHE A 247 -8.76 1.67 -5.17
C PHE A 247 -8.56 0.25 -5.69
N ALA A 248 -8.02 0.08 -6.90
CA ALA A 248 -7.83 -1.23 -7.51
C ALA A 248 -6.88 -2.15 -6.70
N PRO A 249 -5.74 -1.69 -6.15
CA PRO A 249 -4.89 -2.54 -5.31
C PRO A 249 -5.62 -3.08 -4.08
N PHE A 250 -6.45 -2.23 -3.45
CA PHE A 250 -7.27 -2.63 -2.31
C PHE A 250 -8.35 -3.64 -2.70
N ALA A 251 -9.10 -3.38 -3.77
CA ALA A 251 -10.12 -4.28 -4.27
C ALA A 251 -9.55 -5.65 -4.65
N ILE A 252 -8.40 -5.68 -5.32
CA ILE A 252 -7.68 -6.91 -5.66
C ILE A 252 -7.28 -7.66 -4.39
N GLY A 253 -6.74 -6.97 -3.38
CA GLY A 253 -6.40 -7.57 -2.09
C GLY A 253 -7.60 -8.23 -1.41
N ILE A 254 -8.73 -7.53 -1.34
CA ILE A 254 -9.98 -8.09 -0.78
C ILE A 254 -10.42 -9.32 -1.56
N VAL A 255 -10.47 -9.24 -2.89
CA VAL A 255 -10.93 -10.34 -3.74
C VAL A 255 -10.02 -11.56 -3.54
N THR A 256 -8.71 -11.38 -3.51
CA THR A 256 -7.76 -12.49 -3.28
C THR A 256 -7.95 -13.13 -1.89
N ALA A 257 -8.15 -12.32 -0.84
CA ALA A 257 -8.42 -12.85 0.50
C ALA A 257 -9.78 -13.57 0.58
N ALA A 258 -10.82 -13.01 -0.04
CA ALA A 258 -12.15 -13.62 -0.09
C ALA A 258 -12.12 -14.97 -0.84
N LEU A 259 -11.41 -15.04 -1.97
CA LEU A 259 -11.21 -16.29 -2.71
C LEU A 259 -10.47 -17.33 -1.86
N ALA A 260 -9.45 -16.93 -1.09
CA ALA A 260 -8.76 -17.83 -0.18
C ALA A 260 -9.69 -18.37 0.91
N VAL A 261 -10.50 -17.51 1.51
CA VAL A 261 -11.50 -17.92 2.52
C VAL A 261 -12.52 -18.88 1.91
N ILE A 262 -13.08 -18.57 0.73
CA ILE A 262 -14.03 -19.46 0.04
C ILE A 262 -13.37 -20.81 -0.27
N PHE A 263 -12.14 -20.81 -0.75
CA PHE A 263 -11.42 -22.05 -1.07
C PHE A 263 -11.20 -22.93 0.17
N VAL A 264 -10.82 -22.32 1.29
CA VAL A 264 -10.63 -23.04 2.57
C VAL A 264 -11.94 -23.50 3.18
N LEU A 265 -13.02 -22.71 3.05
CA LEU A 265 -14.36 -23.01 3.60
C LEU A 265 -15.25 -23.84 2.67
N ALA A 266 -14.78 -24.22 1.49
CA ALA A 266 -15.49 -25.11 0.57
C ALA A 266 -14.88 -26.53 0.57
N PRO A 267 -15.12 -27.36 1.61
CA PRO A 267 -14.70 -28.77 1.62
C PRO A 267 -15.15 -29.57 0.39
N GLY A 268 -16.21 -29.14 -0.30
CA GLY A 268 -16.82 -29.87 -1.41
C GLY A 268 -16.08 -29.83 -2.74
N ILE A 269 -15.11 -28.93 -2.94
CA ILE A 269 -14.37 -28.83 -4.22
C ILE A 269 -13.09 -29.68 -4.18
N ALA A 270 -12.47 -29.83 -3.00
CA ALA A 270 -11.31 -30.70 -2.79
C ALA A 270 -11.64 -32.21 -2.84
N ALA A 271 -12.93 -32.58 -2.80
CA ALA A 271 -13.40 -33.95 -2.96
C ALA A 271 -13.71 -34.34 -4.42
N LEU A 272 -13.58 -33.39 -5.36
CA LEU A 272 -13.88 -33.58 -6.80
C LEU A 272 -12.65 -33.52 -7.71
N ALA A 273 -11.44 -33.38 -7.15
CA ALA A 273 -10.16 -33.46 -7.85
C ALA A 273 -9.32 -34.59 -7.26
#